data_AF-A0A966Q8J0-F1
#
_entry.id   AF-A0A966Q8J0-F1
#
_cell.length_a   1.000
_cell.length_b   1.000
_cell.length_c   1.000
_cell.angle_alpha   90.00
_cell.angle_beta   90.00
_cell.angle_gamma   90.00
#
_symmetry.space_group_name_H-M   'P 1'
#
loop_
_entity.id
_entity.type
_entity.pdbx_description
1 polymer ?
#
loop_
_entity_poly.entity_id
_entity_poly.type
_entity_poly.pdbx_seq_one_letter_code
_entity_poly.pdbx_strand_id
1 'polypeptide(L)' 'MSLSEIPISDAGFRHGVGVFETVRVKEGKARWREWHLESIRESAQVLGLKISEKELDKVPSGFGLW' A
#
# COMPACT_ATOMS: atom_id res chain seq x y z
N MET A 1 10.41 3.50 -15.82
CA MET A 1 10.69 3.33 -14.38
C MET A 1 10.60 1.86 -14.08
N SER A 2 11.63 1.29 -13.46
CA SER A 2 11.54 -0.05 -12.90
C SER A 2 10.51 -0.04 -11.74
N LEU A 3 9.98 -1.20 -11.33
CA LEU A 3 9.09 -1.29 -10.17
C LEU A 3 9.77 -0.88 -8.84
N SER A 4 11.08 -0.62 -8.85
CA SER A 4 11.90 -0.34 -7.67
C SER A 4 12.29 1.13 -7.53
N GLU A 5 11.77 2.02 -8.39
CA GLU A 5 12.13 3.44 -8.40
C GLU A 5 10.89 4.31 -8.22
N ILE A 6 11.02 5.38 -7.43
CA ILE A 6 10.00 6.40 -7.24
C ILE A 6 10.54 7.73 -7.81
N PRO A 7 9.74 8.50 -8.57
CA PRO A 7 10.18 9.81 -9.05
C PRO A 7 10.55 10.74 -7.89
N ILE A 8 11.61 11.54 -8.05
CA ILE A 8 11.94 12.58 -7.06
C ILE A 8 10.82 13.60 -6.88
N SER A 9 9.91 13.71 -7.86
CA SER A 9 8.74 14.59 -7.84
C SER A 9 7.52 14.03 -7.13
N ASP A 10 7.57 12.79 -6.66
CA ASP A 10 6.48 12.15 -5.96
C ASP A 10 6.16 12.89 -4.64
N ALA A 11 4.87 13.09 -4.36
CA ALA A 11 4.42 13.83 -3.18
C ALA A 11 4.59 13.02 -1.89
N GLY A 12 4.49 11.69 -1.96
CA GLY A 12 4.82 10.79 -0.86
C GLY A 12 6.30 10.89 -0.50
N PHE A 13 7.18 10.86 -1.49
CA PHE A 13 8.61 11.03 -1.29
C PHE A 13 9.00 12.41 -0.75
N ARG A 14 8.50 13.50 -1.36
CA ARG A 14 8.92 14.88 -1.00
C ARG A 14 8.30 15.39 0.28
N HIS A 15 7.06 15.01 0.56
CA HIS A 15 6.23 15.68 1.56
C HIS A 15 5.56 14.69 2.52
N GLY A 16 5.80 13.38 2.37
CA GLY A 16 5.15 12.37 3.20
C GLY A 16 3.65 12.26 2.94
N VAL A 17 3.16 12.70 1.78
CA VAL A 17 1.74 12.60 1.43
C VAL A 17 1.43 11.17 1.02
N GLY A 18 0.99 10.36 1.98
CA GLY A 18 0.66 8.96 1.76
C GLY A 18 0.23 8.25 3.04
N VAL A 19 -0.21 7.01 2.89
CA VAL A 19 -0.54 6.09 3.99
C VAL A 19 0.09 4.73 3.69
N PHE A 20 0.38 3.94 4.73
CA PHE A 20 0.91 2.59 4.57
C PHE A 20 0.43 1.69 5.70
N GLU A 21 0.46 0.39 5.44
CA GLU A 21 0.19 -0.66 6.44
C GLU A 21 1.37 -1.63 6.45
N THR A 22 1.72 -2.12 7.64
CA THR A 22 2.71 -3.20 7.77
C THR A 22 1.97 -4.48 8.16
N VAL A 23 1.92 -5.44 7.24
CA VAL A 23 1.12 -6.66 7.40
C VAL A 23 2.03 -7.85 7.64
N ARG A 24 1.79 -8.59 8.73
CA ARG A 24 2.49 -9.86 8.95
C ARG A 24 1.95 -10.94 8.02
N VAL A 25 2.83 -11.48 7.17
CA VAL A 25 2.57 -12.70 6.40
C VAL A 25 3.31 -13.87 7.04
N LYS A 26 2.58 -14.94 7.35
CA LYS A 26 3.16 -16.20 7.82
C LYS A 26 2.50 -17.35 7.08
N GLU A 27 3.30 -18.27 6.54
CA GLU A 27 2.80 -19.44 5.79
C GLU A 27 1.85 -19.05 4.65
N GLY A 28 2.18 -17.96 3.94
CA GLY A 28 1.37 -17.44 2.83
C GLY A 28 0.08 -16.75 3.23
N LYS A 29 -0.18 -16.55 4.53
CA LYS A 29 -1.39 -15.89 5.04
C LYS A 29 -1.07 -14.55 5.68
N ALA A 30 -1.76 -13.50 5.23
CA ALA A 30 -1.77 -12.20 5.87
C ALA A 30 -2.67 -12.24 7.12
N ARG A 31 -2.11 -11.95 8.29
CA ARG A 31 -2.89 -11.89 9.52
C ARG A 31 -3.72 -10.60 9.54
N TRP A 32 -5.00 -10.71 9.94
CA TRP A 32 -5.93 -9.57 10.05
C TRP A 32 -6.03 -8.72 8.77
N ARG A 33 -6.00 -9.38 7.60
CA ARG A 33 -6.01 -8.71 6.30
C ARG A 33 -7.14 -7.70 6.18
N GLU A 34 -8.34 -8.08 6.61
CA GLU A 34 -9.55 -7.26 6.51
C GLU A 34 -9.39 -5.96 7.31
N TRP A 35 -8.80 -6.01 8.50
CA TRP A 35 -8.58 -4.84 9.35
C TRP A 35 -7.52 -3.90 8.79
N HIS A 36 -6.43 -4.43 8.23
CA HIS A 36 -5.44 -3.60 7.54
C HIS A 36 -6.04 -2.92 6.31
N LEU A 37 -6.90 -3.62 5.56
CA LEU A 37 -7.60 -3.04 4.42
C LEU A 37 -8.64 -1.99 4.82
N GLU A 38 -9.30 -2.14 5.96
CA GLU A 38 -10.20 -1.14 6.50
C GLU A 38 -9.41 0.10 6.96
N SER A 39 -8.38 -0.09 7.77
CA SER A 39 -7.50 0.98 8.28
C SER A 39 -6.88 1.84 7.18
N ILE A 40 -6.33 1.21 6.12
CA ILE A 40 -5.71 1.97 5.02
C ILE A 40 -6.74 2.75 4.21
N ARG A 41 -7.95 2.23 4.04
CA ARG A 41 -9.04 2.94 3.34
C ARG A 41 -9.48 4.16 4.13
N GLU A 42 -9.71 4.00 5.44
CA GLU A 42 -10.10 5.10 6.32
C GLU A 42 -9.01 6.18 6.35
N SER A 43 -7.76 5.77 6.53
CA SER A 43 -6.62 6.69 6.56
C SER A 43 -6.47 7.48 5.26
N ALA A 44 -6.65 6.82 4.10
CA ALA A 44 -6.61 7.47 2.80
C ALA A 44 -7.78 8.44 2.60
N GLN A 45 -8.98 8.07 3.05
CA GLN A 45 -10.16 8.93 2.99
C GLN A 45 -9.95 10.20 3.83
N VAL A 46 -9.41 10.08 5.04
CA VAL A 46 -9.08 11.22 5.91
C VAL A 46 -8.09 12.17 5.23
N LEU A 47 -7.12 11.64 4.49
CA LEU A 47 -6.13 12.42 3.75
C LEU A 47 -6.64 12.92 2.38
N GLY A 48 -7.87 12.60 2.00
CA GLY A 48 -8.46 12.96 0.70
C GLY A 48 -7.82 12.26 -0.50
N LEU A 49 -7.11 11.15 -0.26
CA LEU A 49 -6.51 10.35 -1.31
C LEU A 49 -7.57 9.51 -2.02
N LYS A 50 -7.50 9.45 -3.35
CA LYS A 50 -8.35 8.56 -4.15
C LYS A 50 -7.69 7.20 -4.25
N ILE A 51 -8.28 6.18 -3.62
CA ILE A 51 -7.86 4.78 -3.76
C ILE A 51 -8.87 4.04 -4.64
N SER A 52 -8.37 3.27 -5.61
CA SER A 52 -9.17 2.26 -6.30
C SER A 52 -9.05 0.92 -5.57
N GLU A 53 -10.18 0.30 -5.20
CA GLU A 53 -10.15 -1.02 -4.52
C GLU A 53 -9.43 -2.10 -5.35
N LYS A 54 -9.51 -2.00 -6.67
CA LYS A 54 -8.79 -2.90 -7.60
C LYS A 54 -7.27 -2.80 -7.48
N GLU A 55 -6.74 -1.75 -6.86
CA GLU A 55 -5.31 -1.58 -6.64
C GLU A 55 -4.85 -2.28 -5.36
N LEU A 56 -5.72 -2.41 -4.35
CA LEU A 56 -5.42 -3.08 -3.09
C LEU A 56 -5.47 -4.62 -3.17
N ASP A 57 -6.19 -5.16 -4.16
CA ASP A 57 -6.25 -6.61 -4.40
C ASP A 57 -5.10 -7.13 -5.27
N LYS A 58 -4.28 -6.25 -5.83
CA LYS A 58 -3.12 -6.65 -6.63
C LYS A 58 -2.04 -7.24 -5.72
N VAL A 59 -1.93 -8.55 -5.74
CA VAL A 59 -0.69 -9.21 -5.33
C VAL A 59 0.31 -9.03 -6.47
N PRO A 60 1.45 -8.36 -6.26
CA PRO A 60 2.47 -8.25 -7.28
C PRO A 60 2.93 -9.64 -7.74
N SER A 61 3.00 -9.86 -9.05
CA SER A 61 3.53 -11.11 -9.60
C SER A 61 5.05 -11.17 -9.43
N GLY A 62 5.57 -12.23 -8.80
CA GLY A 62 7.00 -12.51 -8.69
C GLY A 62 7.47 -12.79 -7.26
N PHE A 63 8.73 -13.19 -7.11
CA PHE A 63 9.41 -13.22 -5.82
C PHE A 63 9.95 -11.81 -5.53
N GLY A 64 9.43 -11.16 -4.51
CA GLY A 64 9.89 -9.86 -4.04
C GLY A 64 10.00 -9.87 -2.52
N LEU A 65 10.87 -9.01 -2.00
CA LEU A 65 10.78 -8.54 -0.61
C LEU A 65 9.64 -7.52 -0.58
N TRP A 66 8.43 -8.01 -0.36
CA TRP A 66 7.28 -7.20 0.03
C TRP A 66 7.17 -7.22 1.54
#